data_AF-A0A1A8DBM2-F1
#
_entry.id   AF-A0A1A8DBM2-F1
#
_cell.length_a   1.000
_cell.length_b   1.000
_cell.length_c   1.000
_cell.angle_alpha   90.00
_cell.angle_beta   90.00
_cell.angle_gamma   90.00
#
_symmetry.space_group_name_H-M   'P 1'
#
loop_
_entity.id
_entity.type
_entity.pdbx_description
1 polymer ?
#
loop_
_entity_poly.entity_id
_entity_poly.type
_entity_poly.pdbx_seq_one_letter_code
_entity_poly.pdbx_strand_id
1 'polypeptide(L)'
;TLDLSSRKKHSLALYPLVTCLLCVSQKQFFLSRWHIFLNNCLSNLKNKDPKMARVALESLYRLLWVYMIRIKCESNTATQSRLTSITSTLFPKGSRSVVPRDMPLNIFVKIIQFIAQERLDFAMKEIIFDLLSVGKPAKAFSLNPERMNIGLRAFLVIADALQQKDGEPPMPNTGATLPSGNSLKKKKTYLSKTLTEEEAKLIGMSLYYSQVRKSLDNILRHLDKEVGRCMMLTSVQMLNKEPEDMITGERKPKIDLFRTCVAAIPRILPDSMSKPELIDLLSRLTVHMDDELRLISQNSLQSLLLDFSDW
;
A
#
# COMPACT_ATOMS: atom_id res chain seq x y z
N THR A 1 21.93 4.59 -26.91
CA THR A 1 21.75 4.82 -25.46
C THR A 1 20.99 3.70 -24.77
N LEU A 2 19.87 3.24 -25.32
CA LEU A 2 19.14 2.08 -24.77
C LEU A 2 20.01 0.80 -24.77
N ASP A 3 20.74 0.54 -25.84
CA ASP A 3 21.68 -0.60 -25.94
C ASP A 3 22.93 -0.48 -25.06
N LEU A 4 23.19 0.71 -24.50
CA LEU A 4 24.27 0.91 -23.54
C LEU A 4 23.81 0.60 -22.11
N SER A 5 22.50 0.67 -21.83
CA SER A 5 21.92 0.34 -20.51
C SER A 5 22.02 -1.15 -20.15
N SER A 6 22.29 -2.02 -21.14
CA SER A 6 22.58 -3.45 -20.94
C SER A 6 24.05 -3.72 -20.54
N ARG A 7 24.96 -2.75 -20.69
CA ARG A 7 26.36 -2.91 -20.30
C ARG A 7 26.52 -2.67 -18.79
N LYS A 8 26.83 -3.74 -18.04
CA LYS A 8 26.93 -3.79 -16.56
C LYS A 8 27.79 -2.72 -15.89
N LYS A 9 28.74 -2.10 -16.61
CA LYS A 9 29.76 -1.21 -16.01
C LYS A 9 29.23 0.19 -15.63
N HIS A 10 28.10 0.63 -16.20
CA HIS A 10 27.52 1.96 -15.92
C HIS A 10 26.00 1.93 -15.67
N SER A 11 25.41 0.76 -15.41
CA SER A 11 23.96 0.60 -15.28
C SER A 11 23.33 1.51 -14.22
N LEU A 12 23.99 1.69 -13.07
CA LEU A 12 23.49 2.52 -11.97
C LEU A 12 23.32 4.01 -12.35
N ALA A 13 24.20 4.55 -13.20
CA ALA A 13 24.10 5.93 -13.67
C ALA A 13 23.18 6.08 -14.90
N LEU A 14 23.13 5.05 -15.74
CA LEU A 14 22.34 5.07 -16.98
C LEU A 14 20.83 4.99 -16.72
N TYR A 15 20.40 4.26 -15.69
CA TYR A 15 18.97 4.07 -15.42
C TYR A 15 18.24 5.39 -15.10
N PRO A 16 18.72 6.22 -14.15
CA PRO A 16 18.13 7.53 -13.90
C PRO A 16 18.16 8.44 -15.14
N LEU A 17 19.27 8.45 -15.90
CA LEU A 17 19.39 9.26 -17.11
C LEU A 17 18.36 8.88 -18.18
N VAL A 18 18.26 7.59 -18.51
CA VAL A 18 17.29 7.08 -19.49
C VAL A 18 15.86 7.34 -19.00
N THR A 19 15.61 7.16 -17.70
CA THR A 19 14.31 7.51 -17.08
C THR A 19 13.98 8.98 -17.31
N CYS A 20 14.88 9.90 -16.96
CA CYS A 20 14.66 11.33 -17.15
C CYS A 20 14.36 11.68 -18.61
N LEU A 21 15.15 11.16 -19.55
CA LEU A 21 14.97 11.40 -20.99
C LEU A 21 13.60 10.90 -21.48
N LEU A 22 13.19 9.69 -21.07
CA LEU A 22 11.86 9.17 -21.40
C LEU A 22 10.76 10.03 -20.75
N CYS A 23 10.93 10.40 -19.49
CA CYS A 23 9.92 11.15 -18.74
C CYS A 23 9.61 12.53 -19.33
N VAL A 24 10.59 13.20 -19.95
CA VAL A 24 10.40 14.49 -20.63
C VAL A 24 10.05 14.36 -22.11
N SER A 25 10.21 13.16 -22.70
CA SER A 25 9.96 12.93 -24.13
C SER A 25 8.50 13.14 -24.56
N GLN A 26 8.29 13.28 -25.87
CA GLN A 26 6.95 13.39 -26.47
C GLN A 26 6.20 12.05 -26.42
N LYS A 27 4.86 12.11 -26.41
CA LYS A 27 3.97 10.94 -26.25
C LYS A 27 4.31 9.76 -27.19
N GLN A 28 4.48 10.02 -28.48
CA GLN A 28 4.78 8.98 -29.47
C GLN A 28 6.14 8.31 -29.22
N PHE A 29 7.15 9.12 -28.92
CA PHE A 29 8.48 8.60 -28.60
C PHE A 29 8.48 7.77 -27.31
N PHE A 30 7.79 8.24 -26.28
CA PHE A 30 7.65 7.48 -25.04
C PHE A 30 7.00 6.12 -25.31
N LEU A 31 5.82 6.09 -25.94
CA LEU A 31 5.07 4.85 -26.19
C LEU A 31 5.88 3.83 -27.01
N SER A 32 6.67 4.30 -27.98
CA SER A 32 7.51 3.43 -28.81
C SER A 32 8.74 2.86 -28.08
N ARG A 33 9.26 3.47 -27.01
CA ARG A 33 10.54 3.06 -26.37
C ARG A 33 10.41 2.63 -24.92
N TRP A 34 9.43 3.14 -24.18
CA TRP A 34 9.36 2.93 -22.73
C TRP A 34 9.25 1.46 -22.33
N HIS A 35 8.50 0.66 -23.08
CA HIS A 35 8.25 -0.75 -22.78
C HIS A 35 9.53 -1.60 -22.85
N ILE A 36 10.49 -1.22 -23.71
CA ILE A 36 11.80 -1.88 -23.79
C ILE A 36 12.58 -1.61 -22.49
N PHE A 37 12.61 -0.35 -22.05
CA PHE A 37 13.29 0.03 -20.83
C PHE A 37 12.56 -0.47 -19.57
N LEU A 38 11.23 -0.57 -19.61
CA LEU A 38 10.41 -1.20 -18.58
C LEU A 38 10.86 -2.65 -18.35
N ASN A 39 11.01 -3.45 -19.40
CA ASN A 39 11.46 -4.84 -19.28
C ASN A 39 12.87 -4.94 -18.64
N ASN A 40 13.75 -3.98 -18.94
CA ASN A 40 15.06 -3.88 -18.29
C ASN A 40 14.93 -3.55 -16.80
N CYS A 41 14.02 -2.64 -16.43
CA CYS A 41 13.72 -2.35 -15.02
C CYS A 41 13.17 -3.58 -14.30
N LEU A 42 12.15 -4.23 -14.86
CA LEU A 42 11.52 -5.40 -14.26
C LEU A 42 12.50 -6.57 -14.04
N SER A 43 13.38 -6.84 -15.01
CA SER A 43 14.41 -7.89 -14.86
C SER A 43 15.41 -7.58 -13.74
N ASN A 44 15.70 -6.30 -13.49
CA ASN A 44 16.63 -5.87 -12.44
C ASN A 44 15.99 -5.68 -11.05
N LEU A 45 14.66 -5.75 -10.92
CA LEU A 45 14.00 -5.75 -9.61
C LEU A 45 14.32 -6.99 -8.77
N LYS A 46 14.62 -8.11 -9.43
CA LYS A 46 15.03 -9.38 -8.80
C LYS A 46 16.55 -9.52 -8.68
N ASN A 47 17.32 -8.47 -8.97
CA ASN A 47 18.77 -8.52 -8.93
C ASN A 47 19.27 -8.74 -7.49
N LYS A 48 20.38 -9.48 -7.33
CA LYS A 48 21.01 -9.70 -6.03
C LYS A 48 21.59 -8.41 -5.43
N ASP A 49 21.94 -7.43 -6.26
CA ASP A 49 22.42 -6.13 -5.80
C ASP A 49 21.24 -5.21 -5.39
N PRO A 50 21.09 -4.90 -4.08
CA PRO A 50 20.01 -4.04 -3.59
C PRO A 50 20.04 -2.64 -4.18
N LYS A 51 21.23 -2.11 -4.51
CA LYS A 51 21.35 -0.77 -5.12
C LYS A 51 20.75 -0.75 -6.52
N MET A 52 21.04 -1.78 -7.32
CA MET A 52 20.47 -1.92 -8.65
C MET A 52 18.95 -2.12 -8.60
N ALA A 53 18.45 -2.97 -7.69
CA ALA A 53 17.02 -3.17 -7.51
C ALA A 53 16.28 -1.88 -7.11
N ARG A 54 16.88 -1.08 -6.22
CA ARG A 54 16.37 0.24 -5.85
C ARG A 54 16.30 1.21 -7.03
N VAL A 55 17.40 1.36 -7.77
CA VAL A 55 17.45 2.25 -8.95
C VAL A 55 16.45 1.81 -10.02
N ALA A 56 16.30 0.51 -10.25
CA ALA A 56 15.30 -0.04 -11.16
C ALA A 56 13.87 0.26 -10.70
N LEU A 57 13.58 0.13 -9.40
CA LEU A 57 12.27 0.44 -8.84
C LEU A 57 11.94 1.93 -8.91
N GLU A 58 12.88 2.81 -8.58
CA GLU A 58 12.72 4.26 -8.70
C GLU A 58 12.51 4.69 -10.17
N SER A 59 13.16 4.00 -11.11
CA SER A 59 12.97 4.20 -12.56
C SER A 59 11.56 3.77 -12.99
N LEU A 60 11.15 2.55 -12.62
CA LEU A 60 9.79 2.04 -12.85
C LEU A 60 8.72 2.98 -12.30
N TYR A 61 8.91 3.46 -11.06
CA TYR A 61 7.98 4.34 -10.38
C TYR A 61 7.69 5.63 -11.18
N ARG A 62 8.72 6.24 -11.78
CA ARG A 62 8.58 7.43 -12.64
C ARG A 62 7.97 7.13 -14.00
N LEU A 63 8.44 6.06 -14.65
CA LEU A 63 7.94 5.68 -15.96
C LEU A 63 6.45 5.36 -15.90
N LEU A 64 6.03 4.66 -14.84
CA LEU A 64 4.64 4.34 -14.62
C LEU A 64 3.80 5.59 -14.37
N TRP A 65 4.30 6.56 -13.60
CA TRP A 65 3.64 7.85 -13.46
C TRP A 65 3.43 8.53 -14.81
N VAL A 66 4.46 8.59 -15.66
CA VAL A 66 4.35 9.20 -16.99
C VAL A 66 3.36 8.45 -17.87
N TYR A 67 3.38 7.12 -17.82
CA TYR A 67 2.48 6.28 -18.61
C TYR A 67 1.01 6.41 -18.19
N MET A 68 0.73 6.35 -16.88
CA MET A 68 -0.63 6.40 -16.35
C MET A 68 -1.16 7.84 -16.33
N ILE A 69 -0.40 8.79 -15.78
CA ILE A 69 -0.91 10.12 -15.46
C ILE A 69 -0.73 11.08 -16.65
N ARG A 70 0.52 11.26 -17.11
CA ARG A 70 0.82 12.23 -18.18
C ARG A 70 0.31 11.79 -19.56
N ILE A 71 0.49 10.53 -19.92
CA ILE A 71 0.19 10.01 -21.26
C ILE A 71 -1.23 9.45 -21.38
N LYS A 72 -1.83 9.04 -20.25
CA LYS A 72 -3.16 8.42 -20.14
C LYS A 72 -3.27 7.12 -20.92
N CYS A 73 -2.24 6.28 -20.78
CA CYS A 73 -2.15 4.94 -21.35
C CYS A 73 -2.20 4.90 -22.89
N GLU A 74 -2.22 3.68 -23.44
CA GLU A 74 -2.40 3.40 -24.87
C GLU A 74 -3.71 2.60 -25.09
N SER A 75 -3.74 1.62 -26.00
CA SER A 75 -4.90 0.72 -26.13
C SER A 75 -5.15 -0.08 -24.85
N ASN A 76 -6.41 -0.46 -24.61
CA ASN A 76 -6.80 -1.22 -23.42
C ASN A 76 -6.05 -2.54 -23.28
N THR A 77 -5.92 -3.32 -24.36
CA THR A 77 -5.26 -4.62 -24.34
C THR A 77 -3.77 -4.52 -24.03
N ALA A 78 -3.07 -3.55 -24.65
CA ALA A 78 -1.65 -3.34 -24.38
C ALA A 78 -1.43 -2.85 -22.95
N THR A 79 -2.25 -1.88 -22.49
CA THR A 79 -2.21 -1.38 -21.11
C THR A 79 -2.39 -2.50 -20.11
N GLN A 80 -3.41 -3.36 -20.29
CA GLN A 80 -3.65 -4.52 -19.44
C GLN A 80 -2.42 -5.45 -19.38
N SER A 81 -1.85 -5.80 -20.54
CA SER A 81 -0.67 -6.68 -20.61
C SER A 81 0.53 -6.09 -19.87
N ARG A 82 0.80 -4.79 -20.03
CA ARG A 82 1.90 -4.10 -19.36
C ARG A 82 1.69 -4.03 -17.86
N LEU A 83 0.50 -3.66 -17.41
CA LEU A 83 0.17 -3.60 -16.00
C LEU A 83 0.28 -4.98 -15.34
N THR A 84 -0.20 -6.04 -15.99
CA THR A 84 -0.04 -7.42 -15.50
C THR A 84 1.43 -7.82 -15.36
N SER A 85 2.30 -7.43 -16.31
CA SER A 85 3.74 -7.70 -16.20
C SER A 85 4.38 -6.96 -15.01
N ILE A 86 4.00 -5.71 -14.78
CA ILE A 86 4.46 -4.90 -13.65
C ILE A 86 3.98 -5.52 -12.33
N THR A 87 2.69 -5.80 -12.20
CA THR A 87 2.10 -6.29 -10.95
C THR A 87 2.55 -7.71 -10.60
N SER A 88 2.67 -8.60 -11.58
CA SER A 88 3.20 -9.96 -11.36
C SER A 88 4.67 -9.94 -10.94
N THR A 89 5.43 -8.91 -11.32
CA THR A 89 6.83 -8.75 -10.88
C THR A 89 6.92 -8.18 -9.47
N LEU A 90 6.15 -7.12 -9.16
CA LEU A 90 6.15 -6.45 -7.85
C LEU A 90 5.47 -7.28 -6.75
N PHE A 91 4.39 -7.98 -7.11
CA PHE A 91 3.53 -8.76 -6.23
C PHE A 91 3.34 -10.20 -6.73
N PRO A 92 4.40 -11.03 -6.81
CA PRO A 92 4.30 -12.37 -7.36
C PRO A 92 3.23 -13.21 -6.67
N LYS A 93 2.27 -13.77 -7.42
CA LYS A 93 1.20 -14.62 -6.85
C LYS A 93 1.82 -15.82 -6.14
N GLY A 94 1.37 -16.11 -4.92
CA GLY A 94 1.91 -17.18 -4.06
C GLY A 94 3.12 -16.80 -3.21
N SER A 95 3.77 -15.66 -3.45
CA SER A 95 4.82 -15.14 -2.55
C SER A 95 4.22 -14.53 -1.28
N ARG A 96 4.90 -14.66 -0.14
CA ARG A 96 4.53 -13.96 1.10
C ARG A 96 5.04 -12.52 1.16
N SER A 97 5.95 -12.15 0.28
CA SER A 97 6.65 -10.86 0.27
C SER A 97 6.54 -10.13 -1.08
N VAL A 98 6.82 -8.83 -1.06
CA VAL A 98 6.90 -7.98 -2.25
C VAL A 98 8.33 -7.93 -2.81
N VAL A 99 8.46 -7.52 -4.07
CA VAL A 99 9.76 -7.42 -4.73
C VAL A 99 10.01 -5.97 -5.17
N PRO A 100 11.14 -5.36 -4.75
CA PRO A 100 12.16 -5.86 -3.82
C PRO A 100 11.73 -5.77 -2.34
N ARG A 101 12.27 -6.64 -1.48
CA ARG A 101 11.87 -6.74 -0.05
C ARG A 101 12.31 -5.54 0.80
N ASP A 102 13.49 -4.99 0.55
CA ASP A 102 14.10 -3.95 1.39
C ASP A 102 13.64 -2.52 1.02
N MET A 103 12.54 -2.39 0.28
CA MET A 103 12.04 -1.11 -0.22
C MET A 103 10.90 -0.57 0.66
N PRO A 104 10.83 0.75 0.90
CA PRO A 104 9.75 1.33 1.71
C PRO A 104 8.38 1.02 1.12
N LEU A 105 7.46 0.48 1.93
CA LEU A 105 6.12 0.07 1.48
C LEU A 105 5.33 1.18 0.74
N ASN A 106 5.60 2.45 1.10
CA ASN A 106 4.98 3.63 0.50
C ASN A 106 5.15 3.71 -1.02
N ILE A 107 6.26 3.20 -1.58
CA ILE A 107 6.46 3.25 -3.05
C ILE A 107 5.47 2.35 -3.77
N PHE A 108 5.18 1.17 -3.21
CA PHE A 108 4.20 0.23 -3.76
C PHE A 108 2.79 0.80 -3.66
N VAL A 109 2.44 1.43 -2.53
CA VAL A 109 1.16 2.14 -2.36
C VAL A 109 0.98 3.20 -3.43
N LYS A 110 2.02 4.00 -3.73
CA LYS A 110 1.97 5.04 -4.76
C LYS A 110 1.90 4.47 -6.18
N ILE A 111 2.58 3.37 -6.46
CA ILE A 111 2.44 2.64 -7.73
C ILE A 111 0.98 2.23 -7.96
N ILE A 112 0.33 1.65 -6.94
CA ILE A 112 -1.09 1.25 -7.05
C ILE A 112 -1.99 2.47 -7.23
N GLN A 113 -1.71 3.57 -6.51
CA GLN A 113 -2.43 4.84 -6.69
C GLN A 113 -2.34 5.35 -8.14
N PHE A 114 -1.16 5.29 -8.77
CA PHE A 114 -1.01 5.73 -10.16
C PHE A 114 -1.81 4.87 -11.13
N ILE A 115 -1.84 3.55 -10.90
CA ILE A 115 -2.63 2.63 -11.72
C ILE A 115 -4.12 2.91 -11.56
N ALA A 116 -4.58 3.13 -10.34
CA ALA A 116 -5.98 3.38 -10.02
C ALA A 116 -6.54 4.65 -10.66
N GLN A 117 -5.68 5.64 -10.97
CA GLN A 117 -6.10 6.89 -11.61
C GLN A 117 -6.82 6.66 -12.94
N GLU A 118 -6.26 5.79 -13.79
CA GLU A 118 -6.81 5.51 -15.14
C GLU A 118 -7.43 4.10 -15.24
N ARG A 119 -7.11 3.20 -14.31
CA ARG A 119 -7.54 1.79 -14.32
C ARG A 119 -7.95 1.32 -12.92
N LEU A 120 -8.96 1.97 -12.34
CA LEU A 120 -9.49 1.65 -11.00
C LEU A 120 -9.90 0.18 -10.86
N ASP A 121 -10.67 -0.36 -11.81
CA ASP A 121 -11.15 -1.75 -11.72
C ASP A 121 -9.99 -2.76 -11.69
N PHE A 122 -8.96 -2.53 -12.51
CA PHE A 122 -7.74 -3.33 -12.49
C PHE A 122 -7.01 -3.22 -11.15
N ALA A 123 -6.80 -2.01 -10.65
CA ALA A 123 -6.12 -1.79 -9.36
C ALA A 123 -6.85 -2.48 -8.20
N MET A 124 -8.19 -2.41 -8.20
CA MET A 124 -9.02 -3.03 -7.16
C MET A 124 -9.03 -4.55 -7.24
N LYS A 125 -9.38 -5.11 -8.41
CA LYS A 125 -9.60 -6.56 -8.57
C LYS A 125 -8.30 -7.36 -8.72
N GLU A 126 -7.34 -6.86 -9.49
CA GLU A 126 -6.12 -7.61 -9.79
C GLU A 126 -5.01 -7.39 -8.76
N ILE A 127 -5.04 -6.26 -8.04
CA ILE A 127 -3.99 -5.91 -7.06
C ILE A 127 -4.53 -5.94 -5.63
N ILE A 128 -5.44 -5.03 -5.28
CA ILE A 128 -5.86 -4.86 -3.87
C ILE A 128 -6.54 -6.12 -3.34
N PHE A 129 -7.42 -6.74 -4.11
CA PHE A 129 -8.07 -8.00 -3.70
C PHE A 129 -7.08 -9.14 -3.52
N ASP A 130 -6.06 -9.27 -4.38
CA ASP A 130 -5.00 -10.26 -4.20
C ASP A 130 -4.17 -10.00 -2.93
N LEU A 131 -3.75 -8.74 -2.72
CA LEU A 131 -2.96 -8.32 -1.56
C LEU A 131 -3.72 -8.52 -0.24
N LEU A 132 -5.02 -8.26 -0.23
CA LEU A 132 -5.91 -8.45 0.92
C LEU A 132 -6.48 -9.87 1.02
N SER A 133 -6.14 -10.76 0.08
CA SER A 133 -6.65 -12.13 0.03
C SER A 133 -8.19 -12.23 0.03
N VAL A 134 -8.85 -11.29 -0.65
CA VAL A 134 -10.30 -11.27 -0.86
C VAL A 134 -10.74 -12.50 -1.66
N GLY A 135 -11.85 -13.12 -1.25
CA GLY A 135 -12.46 -14.25 -1.97
C GLY A 135 -11.72 -15.59 -1.80
N LYS A 136 -10.64 -15.65 -1.02
CA LYS A 136 -9.99 -16.93 -0.69
C LYS A 136 -10.81 -17.70 0.36
N PRO A 137 -10.97 -19.03 0.22
CA PRO A 137 -11.65 -19.83 1.24
C PRO A 137 -10.85 -19.79 2.55
N ALA A 138 -11.53 -19.93 3.68
CA ALA A 138 -10.92 -19.83 5.01
C ALA A 138 -9.68 -20.74 5.19
N LYS A 139 -9.69 -21.94 4.60
CA LYS A 139 -8.56 -22.89 4.65
C LYS A 139 -7.32 -22.43 3.86
N ALA A 140 -7.48 -21.53 2.90
CA ALA A 140 -6.41 -20.97 2.08
C ALA A 140 -6.01 -19.55 2.49
N PHE A 141 -6.68 -18.99 3.52
CA PHE A 141 -6.31 -17.70 4.06
C PHE A 141 -4.96 -17.82 4.78
N SER A 142 -4.03 -16.94 4.42
CA SER A 142 -2.71 -16.86 5.05
C SER A 142 -2.38 -15.40 5.24
N LEU A 143 -1.98 -15.05 6.46
CA LEU A 143 -1.66 -13.70 6.84
C LEU A 143 -0.30 -13.31 6.24
N ASN A 144 -0.32 -12.35 5.33
CA ASN A 144 0.86 -11.84 4.63
C ASN A 144 1.02 -10.36 4.98
N PRO A 145 1.68 -10.02 6.10
CA PRO A 145 1.56 -8.69 6.69
C PRO A 145 1.97 -7.56 5.75
N GLU A 146 3.12 -7.69 5.07
CA GLU A 146 3.62 -6.68 4.13
C GLU A 146 2.65 -6.41 2.97
N ARG A 147 2.15 -7.48 2.33
CA ARG A 147 1.22 -7.39 1.20
C ARG A 147 -0.10 -6.75 1.62
N MET A 148 -0.67 -7.23 2.73
CA MET A 148 -1.93 -6.72 3.27
C MET A 148 -1.80 -5.25 3.69
N ASN A 149 -0.67 -4.85 4.26
CA ASN A 149 -0.40 -3.47 4.66
C ASN A 149 -0.38 -2.54 3.43
N ILE A 150 0.30 -2.94 2.36
CA ILE A 150 0.29 -2.21 1.08
C ILE A 150 -1.13 -2.12 0.50
N GLY A 151 -1.86 -3.24 0.46
CA GLY A 151 -3.21 -3.30 -0.11
C GLY A 151 -4.19 -2.39 0.62
N LEU A 152 -4.20 -2.44 1.95
CA LEU A 152 -5.09 -1.61 2.78
C LEU A 152 -4.76 -0.13 2.65
N ARG A 153 -3.48 0.25 2.72
CA ARG A 153 -3.05 1.65 2.57
C ARG A 153 -3.32 2.18 1.16
N ALA A 154 -3.15 1.36 0.12
CA ALA A 154 -3.51 1.72 -1.25
C ALA A 154 -5.02 1.98 -1.37
N PHE A 155 -5.86 1.11 -0.81
CA PHE A 155 -7.30 1.32 -0.80
C PHE A 155 -7.68 2.65 -0.12
N LEU A 156 -7.16 2.92 1.07
CA LEU A 156 -7.43 4.15 1.81
C LEU A 156 -7.03 5.40 1.03
N VAL A 157 -5.83 5.40 0.44
CA VAL A 157 -5.32 6.52 -0.38
C VAL A 157 -6.18 6.75 -1.62
N ILE A 158 -6.66 5.69 -2.27
CA ILE A 158 -7.51 5.79 -3.46
C ILE A 158 -8.90 6.33 -3.08
N ALA A 159 -9.51 5.77 -2.02
CA ALA A 159 -10.83 6.22 -1.56
C ALA A 159 -10.81 7.70 -1.13
N ASP A 160 -9.76 8.12 -0.42
CA ASP A 160 -9.54 9.51 -0.02
C ASP A 160 -9.38 10.43 -1.24
N ALA A 161 -8.55 10.04 -2.21
CA ALA A 161 -8.34 10.83 -3.43
C ALA A 161 -9.63 11.02 -4.24
N LEU A 162 -10.44 9.96 -4.36
CA LEU A 162 -11.73 10.02 -5.07
C LEU A 162 -12.75 10.91 -4.34
N GLN A 163 -12.79 10.88 -2.99
CA GLN A 163 -13.69 11.72 -2.21
C GLN A 163 -13.30 13.19 -2.22
N GLN A 164 -12.01 13.49 -2.02
CA GLN A 164 -11.51 14.87 -2.01
C GLN A 164 -11.53 15.49 -3.41
N LYS A 165 -11.79 14.70 -4.46
CA LYS A 165 -11.57 15.07 -5.86
C LYS A 165 -10.17 15.62 -6.05
N ASP A 166 -9.22 14.98 -5.37
CA ASP A 166 -7.81 15.34 -5.43
C ASP A 166 -7.37 15.25 -6.89
N GLY A 167 -6.62 16.27 -7.33
CA GLY A 167 -6.08 16.30 -8.69
C GLY A 167 -5.10 15.15 -8.95
N GLU A 168 -4.58 15.09 -10.18
CA GLU A 168 -3.59 14.09 -10.58
C GLU A 168 -2.39 14.08 -9.59
N PRO A 169 -1.92 12.90 -9.14
CA PRO A 169 -0.82 12.83 -8.19
C PRO A 169 0.44 13.46 -8.80
N PRO A 170 1.28 14.16 -8.01
CA PRO A 170 2.47 14.81 -8.54
C PRO A 170 3.53 13.79 -9.00
N MET A 171 4.36 14.21 -9.96
CA MET A 171 5.50 13.43 -10.46
C MET A 171 6.47 13.05 -9.33
N PRO A 172 7.00 11.80 -9.30
CA PRO A 172 7.97 11.37 -8.31
C PRO A 172 9.34 12.08 -8.30
N ASN A 173 9.68 12.72 -7.18
CA ASN A 173 11.00 13.33 -6.94
C ASN A 173 11.94 12.35 -6.20
N THR A 174 13.18 12.16 -6.67
CA THR A 174 14.25 11.46 -5.93
C THR A 174 15.32 12.44 -5.49
N GLY A 175 15.57 12.47 -4.18
CA GLY A 175 16.85 12.93 -3.61
C GLY A 175 17.02 14.45 -3.48
N ALA A 176 17.41 14.86 -2.27
CA ALA A 176 17.67 16.22 -1.80
C ALA A 176 16.47 17.19 -1.91
N THR A 177 15.76 17.38 -0.80
CA THR A 177 15.25 18.72 -0.50
C THR A 177 16.45 19.66 -0.55
N LEU A 178 16.62 20.38 -1.66
CA LEU A 178 17.39 21.60 -1.65
C LEU A 178 16.80 22.50 -0.56
N PRO A 179 17.61 23.20 0.25
CA PRO A 179 17.14 23.99 1.39
C PRO A 179 16.43 25.29 0.96
N SER A 180 15.86 25.34 -0.25
CA SER A 180 15.16 26.51 -0.76
C SER A 180 13.68 26.25 -0.89
N GLY A 181 12.93 26.97 -0.05
CA GLY A 181 11.50 27.21 -0.20
C GLY A 181 10.66 26.51 0.86
N ASN A 182 9.88 27.30 1.59
CA ASN A 182 8.83 26.95 2.56
C ASN A 182 7.71 26.06 1.97
N SER A 183 8.03 24.95 1.32
CA SER A 183 7.06 23.90 1.07
C SER A 183 6.79 23.20 2.39
N LEU A 184 5.90 23.80 3.20
CA LEU A 184 5.21 23.09 4.27
C LEU A 184 4.66 21.82 3.62
N LYS A 185 5.34 20.69 3.83
CA LYS A 185 4.82 19.38 3.48
C LYS A 185 3.59 19.22 4.37
N LYS A 186 2.42 19.66 3.89
CA LYS A 186 1.15 19.36 4.53
C LYS A 186 1.15 17.85 4.69
N LYS A 187 1.33 17.38 5.92
CA LYS A 187 1.16 15.97 6.27
C LYS A 187 -0.26 15.67 5.80
N LYS A 188 -0.43 14.88 4.74
CA LYS A 188 -1.76 14.54 4.23
C LYS A 188 -2.46 13.78 5.35
N THR A 189 -3.33 14.46 6.07
CA THR A 189 -4.24 13.86 7.03
C THR A 189 -5.35 13.25 6.19
N TYR A 190 -5.42 11.92 6.17
CA TYR A 190 -6.53 11.21 5.52
C TYR A 190 -7.85 11.61 6.19
N LEU A 191 -8.96 11.55 5.45
CA LEU A 191 -10.28 11.68 6.05
C LEU A 191 -10.44 10.64 7.16
N SER A 192 -10.71 11.10 8.38
CA SER A 192 -10.96 10.24 9.55
C SER A 192 -12.40 9.72 9.60
N LYS A 193 -13.32 10.38 8.87
CA LYS A 193 -14.74 10.07 8.85
C LYS A 193 -15.02 8.74 8.14
N THR A 194 -15.90 7.92 8.72
CA THR A 194 -16.32 6.63 8.15
C THR A 194 -16.80 6.75 6.69
N LEU A 195 -16.32 5.85 5.82
CA LEU A 195 -16.85 5.69 4.47
C LEU A 195 -18.17 4.94 4.54
N THR A 196 -19.29 5.61 4.34
CA THR A 196 -20.58 4.90 4.26
C THR A 196 -20.72 4.19 2.92
N GLU A 197 -21.68 3.26 2.81
CA GLU A 197 -21.95 2.58 1.54
C GLU A 197 -22.47 3.54 0.46
N GLU A 198 -23.22 4.56 0.87
CA GLU A 198 -23.69 5.63 0.00
C GLU A 198 -22.52 6.47 -0.50
N GLU A 199 -21.62 6.88 0.39
CA GLU A 199 -20.41 7.60 -0.01
C GLU A 199 -19.53 6.76 -0.94
N ALA A 200 -19.39 5.46 -0.66
CA ALA A 200 -18.66 4.52 -1.52
C ALA A 200 -19.33 4.40 -2.89
N LYS A 201 -20.66 4.43 -2.97
CA LYS A 201 -21.41 4.45 -4.23
C LYS A 201 -21.17 5.75 -5.00
N LEU A 202 -21.16 6.90 -4.32
CA LEU A 202 -20.93 8.21 -4.95
C LEU A 202 -19.54 8.32 -5.61
N ILE A 203 -18.52 7.70 -5.01
CA ILE A 203 -17.15 7.68 -5.57
C ILE A 203 -16.87 6.49 -6.49
N GLY A 204 -17.89 5.66 -6.81
CA GLY A 204 -17.74 4.50 -7.70
C GLY A 204 -16.99 3.30 -7.10
N MET A 205 -16.90 3.21 -5.77
CA MET A 205 -16.18 2.16 -5.03
C MET A 205 -17.10 1.08 -4.42
N SER A 206 -18.41 1.19 -4.58
CA SER A 206 -19.40 0.29 -3.97
C SER A 206 -19.15 -1.20 -4.27
N LEU A 207 -18.77 -1.53 -5.50
CA LEU A 207 -18.48 -2.91 -5.95
C LEU A 207 -17.33 -3.56 -5.17
N TYR A 208 -16.43 -2.76 -4.60
CA TYR A 208 -15.23 -3.25 -3.93
C TYR A 208 -15.33 -3.12 -2.41
N TYR A 209 -16.04 -2.10 -1.92
CA TYR A 209 -15.99 -1.69 -0.53
C TYR A 209 -16.43 -2.79 0.44
N SER A 210 -17.57 -3.45 0.17
CA SER A 210 -18.06 -4.56 1.00
C SER A 210 -17.03 -5.69 1.15
N GLN A 211 -16.32 -6.03 0.07
CA GLN A 211 -15.30 -7.07 0.10
C GLN A 211 -14.05 -6.67 0.91
N VAL A 212 -13.67 -5.39 0.83
CA VAL A 212 -12.57 -4.84 1.64
C VAL A 212 -12.94 -4.84 3.12
N ARG A 213 -14.18 -4.45 3.49
CA ARG A 213 -14.67 -4.52 4.88
C ARG A 213 -14.62 -5.94 5.45
N LYS A 214 -15.04 -6.94 4.68
CA LYS A 214 -14.97 -8.37 5.05
C LYS A 214 -13.53 -8.86 5.18
N SER A 215 -12.63 -8.43 4.30
CA SER A 215 -11.21 -8.79 4.41
C SER A 215 -10.56 -8.15 5.64
N LEU A 216 -10.82 -6.86 5.91
CA LEU A 216 -10.33 -6.16 7.09
C LEU A 216 -10.77 -6.84 8.38
N ASP A 217 -12.05 -7.24 8.46
CA ASP A 217 -12.60 -8.02 9.57
C ASP A 217 -11.78 -9.30 9.83
N ASN A 218 -11.61 -10.11 8.78
CA ASN A 218 -10.83 -11.35 8.87
C ASN A 218 -9.39 -11.09 9.31
N ILE A 219 -8.73 -10.07 8.74
CA ILE A 219 -7.36 -9.70 9.10
C ILE A 219 -7.28 -9.32 10.59
N LEU A 220 -8.19 -8.46 11.07
CA LEU A 220 -8.25 -8.03 12.46
C LEU A 220 -8.42 -9.22 13.42
N ARG A 221 -9.31 -10.17 13.12
CA ARG A 221 -9.52 -11.37 13.95
C ARG A 221 -8.27 -12.24 14.06
N HIS A 222 -7.54 -12.43 12.96
CA HIS A 222 -6.31 -13.21 12.96
C HIS A 222 -5.18 -12.48 13.71
N LEU A 223 -5.07 -11.16 13.54
CA LEU A 223 -4.09 -10.35 14.28
C LEU A 223 -4.37 -10.32 15.77
N ASP A 224 -5.63 -10.14 16.19
CA ASP A 224 -6.02 -10.17 17.60
C ASP A 224 -5.66 -11.52 18.25
N LYS A 225 -5.86 -12.62 17.51
CA LYS A 225 -5.51 -13.97 17.97
C LYS A 225 -4.00 -14.18 18.09
N GLU A 226 -3.22 -13.75 17.10
CA GLU A 226 -1.78 -14.07 17.03
C GLU A 226 -0.89 -13.11 17.81
N VAL A 227 -1.22 -11.81 17.80
CA VAL A 227 -0.39 -10.75 18.39
C VAL A 227 -1.17 -9.74 19.22
N GLY A 228 -2.50 -9.84 19.34
CA GLY A 228 -3.31 -8.95 20.18
C GLY A 228 -3.41 -9.44 21.62
N ARG A 229 -4.32 -10.40 21.87
CA ARG A 229 -4.66 -10.89 23.22
C ARG A 229 -3.46 -11.43 24.00
N CYS A 230 -2.53 -12.08 23.32
CA CYS A 230 -1.37 -12.70 23.94
C CYS A 230 -0.28 -11.69 24.34
N MET A 231 -0.30 -10.48 23.79
CA MET A 231 0.71 -9.43 24.01
C MET A 231 0.17 -8.23 24.80
N MET A 232 -0.87 -8.47 25.59
CA MET A 232 -1.45 -7.50 26.51
C MET A 232 -0.55 -7.30 27.73
N LEU A 233 -0.39 -6.06 28.22
CA LEU A 233 0.41 -5.77 29.42
C LEU A 233 -0.16 -6.42 30.69
N THR A 234 -1.46 -6.72 30.69
CA THR A 234 -2.15 -7.45 31.77
C THR A 234 -1.94 -8.97 31.71
N SER A 235 -1.31 -9.49 30.66
CA SER A 235 -1.05 -10.92 30.51
C SER A 235 0.11 -11.36 31.40
N VAL A 236 -0.11 -12.41 32.19
CA VAL A 236 0.91 -13.00 33.08
C VAL A 236 2.17 -13.43 32.31
N GLN A 237 2.02 -13.84 31.05
CA GLN A 237 3.13 -14.27 30.19
C GLN A 237 4.05 -13.12 29.75
N MET A 238 3.58 -11.88 29.88
CA MET A 238 4.28 -10.65 29.50
C MET A 238 4.88 -9.93 30.70
N LEU A 239 4.63 -10.40 31.93
CA LEU A 239 5.25 -9.89 33.14
C LEU A 239 6.78 -9.97 33.01
N ASN A 240 7.46 -8.85 33.28
CA ASN A 240 8.92 -8.70 33.25
C ASN A 240 9.58 -8.91 31.87
N LYS A 241 8.82 -8.79 30.77
CA LYS A 241 9.38 -8.81 29.41
C LYS A 241 9.38 -7.42 28.81
N GLU A 242 10.50 -7.06 28.20
CA GLU A 242 10.60 -5.79 27.48
C GLU A 242 9.90 -5.88 26.11
N PRO A 243 9.22 -4.81 25.66
CA PRO A 243 8.59 -4.76 24.35
C PRO A 243 9.57 -5.04 23.20
N GLU A 244 10.81 -4.58 23.31
CA GLU A 244 11.86 -4.75 22.31
C GLU A 244 12.19 -6.23 22.06
N ASP A 245 12.13 -7.08 23.09
CA ASP A 245 12.40 -8.51 22.96
C ASP A 245 11.22 -9.24 22.31
N MET A 246 10.00 -8.80 22.62
CA MET A 246 8.76 -9.47 22.19
C MET A 246 8.32 -9.07 20.78
N ILE A 247 8.68 -7.88 20.32
CA ILE A 247 8.32 -7.32 19.01
C ILE A 247 9.45 -7.58 17.99
N THR A 248 9.81 -8.85 17.84
CA THR A 248 10.91 -9.30 16.96
C THR A 248 10.44 -10.35 15.96
N GLY A 249 11.30 -10.62 14.96
CA GLY A 249 11.09 -11.67 13.97
C GLY A 249 9.75 -11.59 13.26
N GLU A 250 8.96 -12.67 13.31
CA GLU A 250 7.68 -12.78 12.61
C GLU A 250 6.54 -11.96 13.24
N ARG A 251 6.70 -11.46 14.47
CA ARG A 251 5.65 -10.66 15.15
C ARG A 251 5.64 -9.22 14.68
N LYS A 252 6.81 -8.63 14.44
CA LYS A 252 6.94 -7.22 14.06
C LYS A 252 6.11 -6.85 12.83
N PRO A 253 6.19 -7.56 11.69
CA PRO A 253 5.34 -7.24 10.53
C PRO A 253 3.84 -7.37 10.81
N LYS A 254 3.44 -8.32 11.67
CA LYS A 254 2.03 -8.51 12.08
C LYS A 254 1.55 -7.33 12.92
N ILE A 255 2.36 -6.85 13.85
CA ILE A 255 2.06 -5.65 14.67
C ILE A 255 1.99 -4.41 13.77
N ASP A 256 2.91 -4.24 12.83
CA ASP A 256 2.88 -3.13 11.86
C ASP A 256 1.59 -3.15 11.00
N LEU A 257 1.16 -4.34 10.56
CA LEU A 257 -0.13 -4.51 9.91
C LEU A 257 -1.28 -4.18 10.87
N PHE A 258 -1.21 -4.61 12.14
CA PHE A 258 -2.26 -4.38 13.12
C PHE A 258 -2.47 -2.89 13.38
N ARG A 259 -1.38 -2.13 13.56
CA ARG A 259 -1.40 -0.66 13.62
C ARG A 259 -2.13 -0.06 12.41
N THR A 260 -1.84 -0.57 11.22
CA THR A 260 -2.46 -0.11 9.96
C THR A 260 -3.95 -0.44 9.92
N CYS A 261 -4.35 -1.65 10.32
CA CYS A 261 -5.75 -2.07 10.38
C CYS A 261 -6.54 -1.25 11.41
N VAL A 262 -5.98 -1.04 12.61
CA VAL A 262 -6.65 -0.27 13.66
C VAL A 262 -6.80 1.20 13.27
N ALA A 263 -5.79 1.80 12.66
CA ALA A 263 -5.87 3.16 12.12
C ALA A 263 -6.90 3.28 10.99
N ALA A 264 -7.21 2.19 10.28
CA ALA A 264 -8.19 2.16 9.22
C ALA A 264 -9.64 2.04 9.72
N ILE A 265 -9.86 1.54 10.95
CA ILE A 265 -11.21 1.24 11.48
C ILE A 265 -12.16 2.46 11.43
N PRO A 266 -11.78 3.67 11.87
CA PRO A 266 -12.69 4.82 11.82
C PRO A 266 -13.18 5.12 10.40
N ARG A 267 -12.35 4.79 9.41
CA ARG A 267 -12.63 5.01 8.00
C ARG A 267 -13.37 3.82 7.35
N ILE A 268 -13.06 2.59 7.75
CA ILE A 268 -13.58 1.34 7.19
C ILE A 268 -14.06 0.47 8.34
N LEU A 269 -15.37 0.51 8.62
CA LEU A 269 -15.94 -0.36 9.63
C LEU A 269 -15.91 -1.82 9.17
N PRO A 270 -15.40 -2.76 9.98
CA PRO A 270 -15.51 -4.19 9.71
C PRO A 270 -16.97 -4.60 9.46
N ASP A 271 -17.18 -5.58 8.58
CA ASP A 271 -18.54 -5.97 8.16
C ASP A 271 -19.23 -6.92 9.14
N SER A 272 -18.47 -7.82 9.78
CA SER A 272 -19.04 -8.93 10.57
C SER A 272 -18.87 -8.75 12.09
N MET A 273 -17.89 -7.99 12.56
CA MET A 273 -17.76 -7.63 13.96
C MET A 273 -18.96 -6.81 14.43
N SER A 274 -19.56 -7.23 15.53
CA SER A 274 -20.57 -6.42 16.21
C SER A 274 -19.94 -5.16 16.81
N LYS A 275 -20.72 -4.10 17.02
CA LYS A 275 -20.23 -2.85 17.63
C LYS A 275 -19.56 -3.11 19.00
N PRO A 276 -20.18 -3.88 19.93
CA PRO A 276 -19.54 -4.17 21.22
C PRO A 276 -18.23 -4.96 21.06
N GLU A 277 -18.15 -5.87 20.09
CA GLU A 277 -16.92 -6.64 19.81
C GLU A 277 -15.79 -5.73 19.30
N LEU A 278 -16.12 -4.76 18.43
CA LEU A 278 -15.15 -3.79 17.93
C LEU A 278 -14.66 -2.84 19.02
N ILE A 279 -15.57 -2.36 19.88
CA ILE A 279 -15.23 -1.51 21.02
C ILE A 279 -14.37 -2.28 22.03
N ASP A 280 -14.73 -3.53 22.34
CA ASP A 280 -13.91 -4.41 23.21
C ASP A 280 -12.50 -4.61 22.65
N LEU A 281 -12.40 -4.92 21.34
CA LEU A 281 -11.11 -5.06 20.67
C LEU A 281 -10.24 -3.82 20.82
N LEU A 282 -10.77 -2.64 20.46
CA LEU A 282 -10.04 -1.38 20.54
C LEU A 282 -9.67 -1.03 21.99
N SER A 283 -10.60 -1.22 22.92
CA SER A 283 -10.39 -0.95 24.35
C SER A 283 -9.28 -1.82 24.91
N ARG A 284 -9.26 -3.12 24.59
CA ARG A 284 -8.16 -4.00 24.98
C ARG A 284 -6.83 -3.53 24.39
N LEU A 285 -6.79 -3.17 23.10
CA LEU A 285 -5.54 -2.74 22.48
C LEU A 285 -4.96 -1.45 23.09
N THR A 286 -5.73 -0.67 23.85
CA THR A 286 -5.20 0.47 24.63
C THR A 286 -4.24 0.07 25.77
N VAL A 287 -4.17 -1.20 26.13
CA VAL A 287 -3.22 -1.75 27.12
C VAL A 287 -2.30 -2.84 26.52
N HIS A 288 -2.07 -2.75 25.21
CA HIS A 288 -1.16 -3.63 24.48
C HIS A 288 0.31 -3.30 24.75
N MET A 289 1.23 -4.27 24.63
CA MET A 289 2.67 -4.06 24.85
C MET A 289 3.31 -3.05 23.89
N ASP A 290 2.77 -2.95 22.69
CA ASP A 290 3.23 -2.01 21.66
C ASP A 290 2.65 -0.58 21.84
N ASP A 291 3.52 0.40 22.07
CA ASP A 291 3.17 1.79 22.36
C ASP A 291 2.40 2.48 21.23
N GLU A 292 2.85 2.32 19.99
CA GLU A 292 2.18 2.93 18.84
C GLU A 292 0.79 2.34 18.62
N LEU A 293 0.63 1.02 18.78
CA LEU A 293 -0.67 0.37 18.68
C LEU A 293 -1.62 0.85 19.77
N ARG A 294 -1.15 1.07 21.01
CA ARG A 294 -1.98 1.67 22.08
C ARG A 294 -2.50 3.04 21.68
N LEU A 295 -1.61 3.93 21.24
CA LEU A 295 -1.96 5.29 20.84
C LEU A 295 -2.95 5.30 19.66
N ILE A 296 -2.69 4.48 18.64
CA ILE A 296 -3.58 4.36 17.47
C ILE A 296 -4.95 3.82 17.90
N SER A 297 -5.00 2.83 18.80
CA SER A 297 -6.26 2.27 19.30
C SER A 297 -7.08 3.30 20.06
N GLN A 298 -6.43 4.11 20.90
CA GLN A 298 -7.08 5.23 21.60
C GLN A 298 -7.66 6.25 20.61
N ASN A 299 -6.87 6.68 19.62
CA ASN A 299 -7.31 7.64 18.61
C ASN A 299 -8.45 7.10 17.75
N SER A 300 -8.41 5.82 17.37
CA SER A 300 -9.47 5.17 16.62
C SER A 300 -10.76 5.07 17.44
N LEU A 301 -10.67 4.71 18.72
CA LEU A 301 -11.82 4.67 19.62
C LEU A 301 -12.44 6.06 19.79
N GLN A 302 -11.62 7.09 20.01
CA GLN A 302 -12.10 8.46 20.12
C GLN A 302 -12.79 8.93 18.84
N SER A 303 -12.23 8.60 17.67
CA SER A 303 -12.83 8.96 16.38
C SER A 303 -14.20 8.28 16.19
N LEU A 304 -14.32 7.00 16.57
CA LEU A 304 -15.60 6.29 16.50
C LEU A 304 -16.66 6.88 17.43
N LEU A 305 -16.30 7.25 18.66
CA LEU A 305 -17.23 7.87 19.61
C LEU A 305 -17.72 9.24 19.14
N LEU A 306 -16.90 9.98 18.38
CA LEU A 306 -17.29 11.24 17.76
C LEU A 306 -18.22 11.04 16.56
N ASP A 307 -17.93 10.05 15.71
CA ASP A 307 -18.72 9.75 14.52
C ASP A 307 -20.03 9.03 14.86
N PHE A 308 -20.07 8.29 15.97
CA PHE A 308 -21.21 7.49 16.42
C PHE A 308 -21.48 7.71 17.91
N SER A 309 -22.20 8.79 18.24
CA SER A 309 -22.56 9.14 19.63
C SER A 309 -23.34 8.05 20.38
N ASP A 310 -24.00 7.17 19.65
CA ASP A 310 -24.92 6.16 20.20
C ASP A 310 -24.22 4.81 20.49
N TRP A 311 -22.89 4.74 20.31
CA TRP A 311 -22.09 3.52 20.47
C TRP A 311 -21.44 3.41 21.84
#